data_AF-A0A1F3TU82-F1
#
_entry.id   AF-A0A1F3TU82-F1
#
_cell.length_a   1.000
_cell.length_b   1.000
_cell.length_c   1.000
_cell.angle_alpha   90.00
_cell.angle_beta   90.00
_cell.angle_gamma   90.00
#
_symmetry.space_group_name_H-M   'P 1'
#
loop_
_entity.id
_entity.type
_entity.pdbx_description
1 polymer ?
#
loop_
_entity_poly.entity_id
_entity_poly.type
_entity_poly.pdbx_seq_one_letter_code
_entity_poly.pdbx_strand_id
1 'polypeptide(L)'
;MTHVLSVDCKCSETVAKYLIERKAQIGTSETIILLGKSPELIKKFLASGFMAEERDPNLLKDDEFSVGVPFLIITKPGSDIVYAGGYGDRKIIQGSPIQDLAIFASLQGGRAPASFPIFGCAASSRFQKLIDPFKTKYAGDVK
;
A
#
# COMPACT_ATOMS: atom_id res chain seq x y z
N MET A 1 -3.37 10.25 4.68
CA MET A 1 -2.44 9.16 4.33
C MET A 1 -3.16 8.21 3.42
N THR A 2 -2.51 7.71 2.38
CA THR A 2 -3.11 6.76 1.44
C THR A 2 -2.26 5.50 1.39
N HIS A 3 -2.88 4.36 1.71
CA HIS A 3 -2.25 3.05 1.70
C HIS A 3 -2.74 2.29 0.48
N VAL A 4 -1.80 1.84 -0.36
CA VAL A 4 -2.12 1.06 -1.56
C VAL A 4 -1.71 -0.38 -1.30
N LEU A 5 -2.70 -1.28 -1.33
CA LEU A 5 -2.57 -2.69 -0.99
C LEU A 5 -3.11 -3.55 -2.14
N SER A 6 -2.68 -4.80 -2.24
CA SER A 6 -3.29 -5.77 -3.16
C SER A 6 -3.75 -7.01 -2.41
N VAL A 7 -4.87 -7.59 -2.86
CA VAL A 7 -5.40 -8.85 -2.32
C VAL A 7 -4.50 -10.05 -2.62
N ASP A 8 -3.67 -9.96 -3.67
CA ASP A 8 -2.81 -11.06 -4.14
C ASP A 8 -1.37 -10.99 -3.58
N CYS A 9 -1.11 -10.11 -2.60
CA CYS A 9 0.22 -9.87 -2.07
C CYS A 9 0.30 -10.14 -0.55
N LYS A 10 1.12 -11.13 -0.15
CA LYS A 10 1.40 -11.45 1.27
C LYS A 10 1.98 -10.27 2.07
N CYS A 11 2.77 -9.42 1.40
CA CYS A 11 3.30 -8.21 2.04
C CYS A 11 2.17 -7.23 2.34
N SER A 12 1.21 -7.07 1.41
CA SER A 12 0.00 -6.27 1.61
C SER A 12 -0.92 -6.86 2.66
N GLU A 13 -1.06 -8.18 2.73
CA GLU A 13 -1.84 -8.85 3.79
C GLU A 13 -1.28 -8.54 5.18
N THR A 14 0.05 -8.55 5.32
CA THR A 14 0.73 -8.20 6.57
C THR A 14 0.43 -6.76 6.98
N VAL A 15 0.52 -5.82 6.02
CA VAL A 15 0.16 -4.41 6.27
C VAL A 15 -1.32 -4.26 6.59
N ALA A 16 -2.21 -4.98 5.90
CA ALA A 16 -3.65 -4.93 6.14
C ALA A 16 -4.00 -5.34 7.58
N LYS A 17 -3.42 -6.45 8.07
CA LYS A 17 -3.62 -6.91 9.46
C LYS A 17 -3.18 -5.84 10.46
N TYR A 18 -1.98 -5.30 10.27
CA TYR A 18 -1.47 -4.21 11.10
C TYR A 18 -2.40 -2.98 11.07
N LEU A 19 -2.85 -2.53 9.91
CA LEU A 19 -3.70 -1.33 9.79
C LEU A 19 -5.06 -1.54 10.46
N ILE A 20 -5.66 -2.73 10.31
CA ILE A 20 -6.93 -3.08 10.97
C ILE A 20 -6.76 -3.06 12.50
N GLU A 21 -5.69 -3.66 13.01
CA GLU A 21 -5.39 -3.68 14.45
C GLU A 21 -5.08 -2.28 15.00
N ARG A 22 -4.27 -1.50 14.26
CA ARG A 22 -3.90 -0.11 14.59
C ARG A 22 -5.10 0.83 14.60
N LYS A 23 -6.05 0.60 13.68
CA LYS A 23 -7.13 1.52 13.31
C LYS A 23 -6.62 2.82 12.70
N ALA A 24 -7.50 3.58 12.06
CA ALA A 24 -7.17 4.88 11.52
C ALA A 24 -6.78 5.87 12.63
N GLN A 25 -5.80 6.72 12.33
CA GLN A 25 -5.22 7.67 13.24
C GLN A 25 -6.11 8.89 13.37
N ILE A 26 -6.46 9.22 14.61
CA ILE A 26 -7.30 10.37 14.96
C ILE A 26 -6.64 11.66 14.45
N GLY A 27 -7.44 12.54 13.85
CA GLY A 27 -6.96 13.81 13.32
C GLY A 27 -6.28 13.69 11.95
N THR A 28 -6.33 12.52 11.30
CA THR A 28 -5.82 12.33 9.94
C THR A 28 -6.87 11.67 9.06
N SER A 29 -6.95 12.09 7.80
CA SER A 29 -7.74 11.38 6.79
C SER A 29 -6.92 10.22 6.24
N GLU A 30 -7.32 8.99 6.53
CA GLU A 30 -6.64 7.78 6.05
C GLU A 30 -7.50 7.02 5.04
N THR A 31 -6.92 6.78 3.86
CA THR A 31 -7.58 6.09 2.74
C THR A 31 -6.84 4.81 2.39
N ILE A 32 -7.58 3.73 2.18
CA ILE A 32 -7.10 2.47 1.62
C ILE A 32 -7.53 2.40 0.16
N ILE A 33 -6.58 2.22 -0.74
CA ILE A 33 -6.82 1.79 -2.12
C ILE A 33 -6.47 0.30 -2.17
N LEU A 34 -7.49 -0.54 -2.29
CA LEU A 34 -7.33 -1.98 -2.40
C LEU A 34 -7.37 -2.40 -3.87
N LEU A 35 -6.27 -2.97 -4.36
CA LEU A 35 -6.16 -3.52 -5.69
C LEU A 35 -6.65 -4.97 -5.69
N GLY A 36 -7.69 -5.21 -6.48
CA GLY A 36 -8.45 -6.46 -6.49
C GLY A 36 -9.71 -6.39 -5.61
N LYS A 37 -10.57 -7.40 -5.74
CA LYS A 37 -11.89 -7.42 -5.08
C LYS A 37 -11.83 -8.18 -3.76
N SER A 38 -12.15 -7.53 -2.66
CA SER A 38 -12.35 -8.18 -1.36
C SER A 38 -13.32 -7.36 -0.50
N PRO A 39 -14.63 -7.56 -0.68
CA PRO A 39 -15.66 -6.82 0.07
C PRO A 39 -15.54 -7.00 1.59
N GLU A 40 -15.05 -8.16 2.04
CA GLU A 40 -14.78 -8.41 3.46
C GLU A 40 -13.67 -7.54 4.01
N LEU A 41 -12.58 -7.36 3.26
CA LEU A 41 -11.45 -6.57 3.69
C LEU A 41 -11.80 -5.08 3.72
N ILE A 42 -12.56 -4.61 2.72
CA ILE A 42 -13.12 -3.24 2.69
C ILE A 42 -13.97 -3.00 3.94
N LYS A 43 -14.89 -3.90 4.28
CA LYS A 43 -15.71 -3.77 5.50
C LYS A 43 -14.86 -3.67 6.76
N LYS A 44 -13.78 -4.46 6.87
CA LYS A 44 -12.85 -4.39 8.01
C LYS A 44 -12.14 -3.04 8.09
N PHE A 45 -11.70 -2.48 6.96
CA PHE A 45 -11.08 -1.15 6.93
C PHE A 45 -12.06 -0.04 7.31
N LEU A 46 -13.27 -0.05 6.75
CA LEU A 46 -14.32 0.91 7.10
C LEU A 46 -14.64 0.85 8.61
N ALA A 47 -14.80 -0.36 9.16
CA ALA A 47 -15.03 -0.56 10.60
C ALA A 47 -13.85 -0.11 11.48
N SER A 48 -12.65 -0.05 10.92
CA SER A 48 -11.43 0.41 11.60
C SER A 48 -11.19 1.92 11.44
N GLY A 49 -12.14 2.65 10.84
CA GLY A 49 -12.11 4.11 10.71
C GLY A 49 -11.41 4.64 9.46
N PHE A 50 -11.00 3.77 8.54
CA PHE A 50 -10.42 4.18 7.26
C PHE A 50 -11.52 4.51 6.25
N MET A 51 -11.22 5.40 5.31
CA MET A 51 -11.89 5.39 4.00
C MET A 51 -11.30 4.25 3.18
N ALA A 52 -12.11 3.48 2.44
CA ALA A 52 -11.60 2.36 1.66
C ALA A 52 -12.33 2.22 0.32
N GLU A 53 -11.58 2.04 -0.76
CA GLU A 53 -12.11 1.78 -2.09
C GLU A 53 -11.40 0.60 -2.76
N GLU A 54 -12.14 -0.16 -3.57
CA GLU A 54 -11.59 -1.19 -4.44
C GLU A 54 -11.25 -0.57 -5.79
N ARG A 55 -10.11 -0.98 -6.37
CA ARG A 55 -9.76 -0.67 -7.75
C ARG A 55 -9.31 -1.92 -8.48
N ASP A 56 -9.68 -1.99 -9.76
CA ASP A 56 -9.20 -3.04 -10.63
C ASP A 56 -7.75 -2.73 -11.04
N PRO A 57 -6.78 -3.62 -10.72
CA PRO A 57 -5.39 -3.41 -11.09
C PRO A 57 -5.14 -3.33 -12.60
N ASN A 58 -6.04 -3.87 -13.43
CA ASN A 58 -5.93 -3.86 -14.88
C ASN A 58 -6.41 -2.54 -15.51
N LEU A 59 -7.13 -1.71 -14.76
CA LEU A 59 -7.62 -0.40 -15.21
C LEU A 59 -6.68 0.75 -14.82
N LEU A 60 -5.63 0.45 -14.06
CA LEU A 60 -4.60 1.41 -13.69
C LEU A 60 -3.72 1.72 -14.90
N LYS A 61 -3.46 2.99 -15.15
CA LYS A 61 -2.47 3.37 -16.18
C LYS A 61 -1.07 2.94 -15.73
N ASP A 62 -0.20 2.65 -16.71
CA ASP A 62 1.14 2.14 -16.45
C ASP A 62 1.96 3.07 -15.52
N ASP A 63 1.66 4.37 -15.49
CA ASP A 63 2.28 5.38 -14.64
C ASP A 63 1.66 5.53 -13.24
N GLU A 64 0.40 5.15 -13.04
CA GLU A 64 -0.31 5.36 -11.75
C GLU A 64 0.24 4.47 -10.63
N PHE A 65 0.61 3.22 -10.94
CA PHE A 65 1.15 2.27 -9.97
C PHE A 65 2.18 1.32 -10.58
N SER A 66 3.15 1.86 -11.35
CA SER A 66 4.41 1.18 -11.75
C SER A 66 5.28 0.72 -10.57
N VAL A 67 4.74 0.79 -9.36
CA VAL A 67 5.43 0.80 -8.10
C VAL A 67 4.83 -0.33 -7.27
N GLY A 68 5.68 -1.22 -6.77
CA GLY A 68 5.23 -2.45 -6.10
C GLY A 68 4.32 -2.20 -4.90
N VAL A 69 3.47 -3.17 -4.57
CA VAL A 69 2.61 -3.12 -3.37
C VAL A 69 3.18 -3.96 -2.23
N PRO A 70 3.08 -3.52 -0.97
CA PRO A 70 2.32 -2.36 -0.48
C PRO A 70 3.09 -1.03 -0.59
N PHE A 71 2.35 0.05 -0.81
CA PHE A 71 2.86 1.40 -1.01
C PHE A 71 2.15 2.41 -0.11
N LEU A 72 2.87 3.46 0.32
CA LEU A 72 2.36 4.53 1.20
C LEU A 72 2.57 5.89 0.54
N ILE A 73 1.51 6.68 0.51
CA ILE A 73 1.52 8.08 0.08
C ILE A 73 1.07 8.95 1.24
N ILE A 74 1.79 10.04 1.49
CA ILE A 74 1.38 11.08 2.43
C ILE A 74 1.35 12.41 1.69
N THR A 75 0.23 13.10 1.80
CA THR A 75 -0.01 14.41 1.20
C THR A 75 -0.22 15.46 2.28
N LYS A 76 0.15 16.71 1.96
CA LYS A 76 -0.24 17.89 2.75
C LYS A 76 -1.67 18.33 2.38
N PRO A 77 -2.35 19.08 3.26
CA PRO A 77 -3.52 19.85 2.88
C PRO A 77 -3.16 20.75 1.69
N GLY A 78 -3.85 20.60 0.55
CA GLY A 78 -3.50 21.29 -0.71
C GLY A 78 -2.93 20.39 -1.82
N SER A 79 -2.83 19.07 -1.58
CA SER A 79 -2.51 18.02 -2.57
C SER A 79 -1.03 17.81 -2.92
N ASP A 80 -0.10 18.49 -2.27
CA ASP A 80 1.32 18.20 -2.44
C ASP A 80 1.69 16.86 -1.80
N ILE A 81 2.25 15.94 -2.60
CA ILE A 81 2.82 14.69 -2.13
C ILE A 81 4.12 15.02 -1.37
N VAL A 82 4.15 14.70 -0.09
CA VAL A 82 5.33 14.87 0.77
C VAL A 82 6.06 13.57 1.08
N TYR A 83 5.42 12.44 0.77
CA TYR A 83 6.03 11.12 0.86
C TYR A 83 5.35 10.16 -0.11
N ALA A 84 6.17 9.37 -0.77
CA ALA A 84 5.79 8.26 -1.63
C ALA A 84 6.86 7.17 -1.46
N GLY A 85 6.53 6.07 -0.81
CA GLY A 85 7.54 5.06 -0.47
C GLY A 85 6.98 3.80 0.19
N GLY A 86 7.92 2.97 0.65
CA GLY A 86 7.60 1.79 1.46
C GLY A 86 7.26 2.14 2.91
N TYR A 87 7.25 1.12 3.75
CA TYR A 87 6.94 1.24 5.19
C TYR A 87 8.17 1.05 6.08
N GLY A 88 9.37 0.94 5.50
CA GLY A 88 10.61 0.72 6.22
C GLY A 88 11.79 0.35 5.31
N ASP A 89 12.95 0.11 5.92
CA ASP A 89 14.24 -0.19 5.28
C ASP A 89 14.34 -1.60 4.68
N ARG A 90 13.34 -2.44 4.94
CA ARG A 90 13.35 -3.87 4.62
C ARG A 90 12.01 -4.34 4.07
N LYS A 91 12.04 -5.51 3.44
CA LYS A 91 10.83 -6.21 2.99
C LYS A 91 9.88 -6.48 4.16
N ILE A 92 8.60 -6.28 3.90
CA ILE A 92 7.54 -6.57 4.87
C ILE A 92 7.29 -8.07 4.91
N ILE A 93 7.54 -8.67 6.08
CA ILE A 93 7.21 -10.04 6.43
C ILE A 93 6.44 -10.00 7.75
N GLN A 94 5.85 -11.12 8.16
CA GLN A 94 5.15 -11.21 9.43
C GLN A 94 6.09 -10.81 10.58
N GLY A 95 5.64 -9.86 11.42
CA GLY A 95 6.45 -9.31 12.51
C GLY A 95 7.42 -8.18 12.11
N SER A 96 7.48 -7.79 10.83
CA SER A 96 8.25 -6.60 10.43
C SER A 96 7.66 -5.34 11.08
N PRO A 97 8.50 -4.40 11.55
CA PRO A 97 8.04 -3.10 12.01
C PRO A 97 7.48 -2.31 10.82
N ILE A 98 6.24 -1.81 10.96
CA ILE A 98 5.59 -0.95 9.98
C ILE A 98 5.69 0.49 10.50
N GLN A 99 6.37 1.36 9.74
CA GLN A 99 6.77 2.69 10.21
C GLN A 99 5.87 3.83 9.71
N ASP A 100 4.63 3.54 9.28
CA ASP A 100 3.71 4.56 8.74
C ASP A 100 3.54 5.77 9.67
N LEU A 101 3.28 5.53 10.97
CA LEU A 101 3.13 6.60 11.96
C LEU A 101 4.44 7.33 12.26
N ALA A 102 5.58 6.64 12.25
CA ALA A 102 6.89 7.27 12.48
C ALA A 102 7.29 8.19 11.31
N ILE A 103 6.98 7.78 10.08
CA ILE A 103 7.14 8.60 8.87
C ILE A 103 6.23 9.82 8.98
N PHE A 104 4.95 9.62 9.31
CA PHE A 104 3.99 10.70 9.46
C PHE A 104 4.39 11.71 10.54
N ALA A 105 4.79 11.26 11.73
CA ALA A 105 5.24 12.13 12.81
C ALA A 105 6.50 12.93 12.44
N SER A 106 7.43 12.30 11.69
CA SER A 106 8.64 12.99 11.21
C SER A 106 8.30 14.13 10.24
N LEU A 107 7.32 13.90 9.36
CA LEU A 107 6.81 14.91 8.42
C LEU A 107 6.09 16.05 9.14
N GLN A 108 5.29 15.75 10.17
CA GLN A 108 4.64 16.77 10.99
C GLN A 108 5.66 17.65 11.72
N GLY A 109 6.78 17.06 12.17
CA GLY A 109 7.89 17.78 12.79
C GLY A 109 8.79 18.56 11.83
N GLY A 110 8.45 18.63 10.53
CA GLY A 110 9.23 19.36 9.52
C GLY A 110 10.55 18.70 9.12
N ARG A 111 10.75 17.42 9.45
CA ARG A 111 11.95 16.67 9.04
C ARG A 111 11.73 16.02 7.68
N ALA A 112 12.80 15.93 6.89
CA ALA A 112 12.78 15.15 5.66
C ALA A 112 12.54 13.67 6.03
N PRO A 113 11.52 13.00 5.47
CA PRO A 113 11.28 11.59 5.76
C PRO A 113 12.42 10.77 5.15
N ALA A 114 12.79 9.67 5.82
CA ALA A 114 13.63 8.66 5.18
C ALA A 114 12.87 8.12 3.96
N SER A 115 13.46 8.21 2.77
CA SER A 115 12.87 7.64 1.56
C SER A 115 13.04 6.12 1.63
N PHE A 116 11.97 5.42 2.00
CA PHE A 116 12.02 3.97 2.12
C PHE A 116 11.77 3.29 0.78
N PRO A 117 12.58 2.28 0.40
CA PRO A 117 12.38 1.55 -0.84
C PRO A 117 11.05 0.81 -0.81
N ILE A 118 10.49 0.60 -1.99
CA ILE A 118 9.21 -0.08 -2.14
C ILE A 118 9.50 -1.55 -2.42
N PHE A 119 9.39 -2.35 -1.37
CA PHE A 119 9.63 -3.79 -1.41
C PHE A 119 8.34 -4.54 -1.71
N GLY A 120 7.84 -4.38 -2.94
CA GLY A 120 6.54 -4.90 -3.34
C GLY A 120 6.56 -5.74 -4.61
N CYS A 121 5.61 -6.66 -4.71
CA CYS A 121 5.30 -7.36 -5.95
C CYS A 121 4.66 -6.41 -6.96
N ALA A 122 4.83 -6.66 -8.26
CA ALA A 122 4.11 -5.94 -9.30
C ALA A 122 2.60 -6.07 -9.10
N ALA A 123 1.91 -4.93 -9.06
CA ALA A 123 0.48 -4.87 -8.77
C ALA A 123 -0.42 -5.06 -10.00
N SER A 124 0.13 -4.92 -11.22
CA SER A 124 -0.61 -5.16 -12.48
C SER A 124 -0.08 -6.39 -13.21
N SER A 125 -0.97 -7.14 -13.86
CA SER A 125 -0.63 -8.34 -14.65
C SER A 125 0.37 -8.03 -15.78
N ARG A 126 0.34 -6.81 -16.32
CA ARG A 126 1.27 -6.32 -17.34
C ARG A 126 2.65 -6.02 -16.76
N PHE A 127 2.73 -5.38 -15.59
CA PHE A 127 4.00 -5.16 -14.91
C PHE A 127 4.57 -6.48 -14.37
N GLN A 128 3.74 -7.41 -13.90
CA GLN A 128 4.13 -8.78 -13.54
C GLN A 128 4.77 -9.52 -14.71
N LYS A 129 4.20 -9.43 -15.92
CA LYS A 129 4.82 -9.99 -17.15
C LYS A 129 6.14 -9.33 -17.52
N LEU A 130 6.30 -8.05 -17.18
CA LEU A 130 7.52 -7.29 -17.46
C LEU A 130 8.64 -7.59 -16.46
N ILE A 131 8.33 -7.78 -15.17
CA ILE A 131 9.30 -8.05 -14.10
C ILE A 131 9.50 -9.54 -13.77
N ASP A 132 8.58 -10.41 -14.18
CA ASP A 132 8.64 -11.87 -14.07
C ASP A 132 8.19 -12.53 -15.39
N PRO A 133 8.95 -12.33 -16.49
CA PRO A 133 8.60 -12.88 -17.80
C PRO A 133 8.59 -14.42 -17.82
N PHE A 134 9.24 -15.06 -16.85
CA PHE A 134 9.34 -16.51 -16.73
C PHE A 134 8.30 -17.14 -15.77
N LYS A 135 7.35 -16.35 -15.24
CA LYS A 135 6.27 -16.81 -14.34
C LYS A 135 6.77 -17.60 -13.12
N THR A 136 7.93 -17.23 -12.59
CA THR A 136 8.53 -17.92 -11.43
C THR A 136 7.87 -17.50 -10.12
N LYS A 137 7.18 -16.35 -10.08
CA LYS A 137 6.55 -15.77 -8.89
C LYS A 137 5.03 -15.59 -9.02
N TYR A 138 4.51 -15.31 -10.22
CA TYR A 138 3.07 -15.03 -10.45
C TYR A 138 2.35 -16.15 -11.22
N ALA A 139 2.65 -17.42 -10.93
CA ALA A 139 2.00 -18.55 -11.57
C ALA A 139 0.55 -18.75 -11.05
N GLY A 140 -0.42 -18.26 -11.81
CA GLY A 140 -1.89 -18.31 -11.55
C GLY A 140 -2.44 -16.88 -11.51
N ASP A 141 -3.39 -16.42 -12.33
CA ASP A 141 -4.57 -17.07 -12.88
C ASP A 141 -4.79 -16.74 -14.36
N VAL A 142 -5.04 -17.78 -15.16
CA VAL A 142 -5.83 -17.68 -16.38
C VAL A 142 -7.14 -18.38 -16.08
N LYS A 143 -8.20 -17.60 -15.89
CA LYS A 143 -9.56 -17.93 -16.30
C LYS A 143 -10.36 -16.66 -16.51
#